data_AF-A0A7S4JTW4-F1
#
_entry.id   AF-A0A7S4JTW4-F1
#
_cell.length_a   1.000
_cell.length_b   1.000
_cell.length_c   1.000
_cell.angle_alpha   90.00
_cell.angle_beta   90.00
_cell.angle_gamma   90.00
#
_symmetry.space_group_name_H-M   'P 1'
#
loop_
_entity.id
_entity.type
_entity.pdbx_description
1 polymer ?
#
loop_
_entity_poly.entity_id
_entity_poly.type
_entity_poly.pdbx_seq_one_letter_code
_entity_poly.pdbx_strand_id
1 'polypeptide(L)'
;NLSELDPDSVTIYQNQEPFIELTNGVFSWGAGVEEQSLDTAAKDKDSEKQEGSSSITLTDINMRCKTGRLTAIIGKVGCGKSSLISACLGEIPKVSGNV
;
A
#
# COMPACT_ATOMS: atom_id res chain seq x y z
N ASN A 1 -11.42 -34.65 -11.98
CA ASN A 1 -12.49 -35.58 -11.56
C ASN A 1 -12.88 -35.17 -10.15
N LEU A 2 -14.02 -34.49 -9.96
CA LEU A 2 -14.38 -33.90 -8.67
C LEU A 2 -15.06 -34.89 -7.69
N SER A 3 -15.31 -36.12 -8.13
CA SER A 3 -15.99 -37.17 -7.35
C SER A 3 -15.10 -37.88 -6.32
N GLU A 4 -13.79 -37.64 -6.33
CA GLU A 4 -12.83 -38.24 -5.39
C GLU A 4 -12.53 -37.35 -4.18
N LEU A 5 -13.08 -36.13 -4.14
CA LEU A 5 -12.92 -35.24 -3.00
C LEU A 5 -13.99 -35.56 -1.97
N ASP A 6 -13.56 -35.75 -0.72
CA ASP A 6 -14.47 -35.88 0.42
C ASP A 6 -15.34 -34.62 0.51
N PRO A 7 -16.68 -34.74 0.49
CA PRO A 7 -17.58 -33.59 0.54
C PRO A 7 -17.39 -32.72 1.80
N ASP A 8 -16.84 -33.27 2.89
CA ASP A 8 -16.51 -32.52 4.10
C ASP A 8 -15.10 -31.91 4.06
N SER A 9 -14.25 -32.33 3.10
CA SER A 9 -12.92 -31.74 2.87
C SER A 9 -12.95 -30.47 2.03
N VAL A 10 -14.10 -30.15 1.41
CA VAL A 10 -14.28 -28.97 0.56
C VAL A 10 -15.04 -27.90 1.34
N THR A 11 -14.30 -27.02 2.01
CA THR A 11 -14.87 -25.80 2.56
C THR A 11 -15.14 -24.80 1.42
N ILE A 12 -16.39 -24.70 0.98
CA ILE A 12 -16.83 -23.67 0.03
C ILE A 12 -17.00 -22.35 0.81
N TYR A 13 -16.01 -21.46 0.71
CA TYR A 13 -16.11 -20.10 1.24
C TYR A 13 -17.16 -19.31 0.44
N GLN A 14 -18.41 -19.32 0.89
CA GLN A 14 -19.51 -18.55 0.27
C GLN A 14 -19.40 -17.04 0.52
N ASN A 15 -18.49 -16.61 1.40
CA ASN A 15 -18.28 -15.20 1.72
C ASN A 15 -17.04 -14.67 0.97
N GLN A 16 -17.27 -13.85 -0.06
CA GLN A 16 -16.26 -13.35 -1.00
C GLN A 16 -15.63 -12.02 -0.55
N GLU A 17 -15.26 -11.85 0.73
CA GLU A 17 -14.42 -10.70 1.12
C GLU A 17 -13.35 -11.16 2.11
N PRO A 18 -12.08 -11.22 1.65
CA PRO A 18 -11.32 -9.99 1.54
C PRO A 18 -10.81 -9.74 0.12
N PHE A 19 -11.09 -8.54 -0.36
CA PHE A 19 -10.52 -7.96 -1.55
C PHE A 19 -9.51 -6.89 -1.10
N ILE A 20 -8.36 -6.79 -1.76
CA ILE A 20 -7.47 -5.65 -1.53
C ILE A 20 -8.11 -4.46 -2.26
N GLU A 21 -8.37 -3.36 -1.56
CA GLU A 21 -8.86 -2.12 -2.16
C GLU A 21 -8.05 -0.92 -1.69
N LEU A 22 -7.29 -0.41 -2.63
CA LEU A 22 -6.59 0.86 -2.45
C LEU A 22 -7.44 1.96 -3.07
N THR A 23 -7.73 3.00 -2.29
CA THR A 23 -8.44 4.20 -2.76
C THR A 23 -7.65 5.45 -2.42
N ASN A 24 -7.33 6.25 -3.45
CA ASN A 24 -6.54 7.47 -3.37
C ASN A 24 -5.25 7.30 -2.54
N GLY A 25 -4.59 6.15 -2.67
CA GLY A 25 -3.44 5.79 -1.86
C GLY A 25 -2.19 6.62 -2.19
N VAL A 26 -1.57 7.20 -1.17
CA VAL A 26 -0.28 7.89 -1.27
C VAL A 26 0.69 7.29 -0.27
N PHE A 27 1.88 6.92 -0.72
CA PHE A 27 2.88 6.19 0.08
C PHE A 27 4.27 6.80 -0.10
N SER A 28 5.04 6.86 1.00
CA SER A 28 6.37 7.47 0.99
C SER A 28 7.32 6.75 1.95
N TRP A 29 8.50 6.38 1.46
CA TRP A 29 9.58 5.89 2.32
C TRP A 29 10.09 7.03 3.20
N GLY A 30 10.22 6.78 4.50
CA GLY A 30 10.69 7.79 5.45
C GLY A 30 9.63 8.82 5.86
N ALA A 31 8.36 8.63 5.48
CA ALA A 31 7.26 9.27 6.19
C ALA A 31 7.16 8.62 7.57
N GLY A 32 7.93 9.16 8.52
CA GLY A 32 7.90 8.73 9.91
C GLY A 32 6.48 8.86 10.48
N VAL A 33 6.13 7.88 11.30
CA VAL A 33 4.95 7.86 12.15
C VAL A 33 4.84 9.20 12.88
N GLU A 34 3.84 10.01 12.55
CA GLU A 34 3.48 11.16 13.38
C GLU A 34 2.82 10.61 14.65
N GLU A 35 3.63 10.29 15.65
CA GLU A 35 3.16 10.16 17.02
C GLU A 35 2.92 11.57 17.56
N GLN A 36 1.70 11.83 18.03
CA GLN A 36 1.26 13.11 18.54
C GLN A 36 2.17 13.61 19.68
N SER A 37 2.95 14.67 19.43
CA SER A 37 3.41 15.55 20.49
C SER A 37 3.44 16.99 19.98
N LEU A 38 2.59 17.82 20.58
CA LEU A 38 2.54 19.27 20.44
C LEU A 38 3.85 19.93 20.92
N ASP A 39 4.08 21.16 20.45
CA ASP A 39 5.03 22.19 20.92
C ASP A 39 6.52 22.02 20.48
N THR A 40 7.29 22.99 19.96
CA THR A 40 7.24 24.47 19.94
C THR A 40 8.30 25.04 18.95
N ALA A 41 8.06 26.28 18.50
CA ALA A 41 8.99 27.34 18.08
C ALA A 41 9.49 27.45 16.62
N ALA A 42 9.15 28.61 16.07
CA ALA A 42 9.69 29.22 14.87
C ALA A 42 11.23 29.29 14.84
N LYS A 43 11.80 29.05 13.65
CA LYS A 43 13.13 29.53 13.27
C LYS A 43 13.16 29.83 11.77
N ASP A 44 13.06 31.12 11.45
CA ASP A 44 13.65 31.67 10.24
C ASP A 44 15.17 31.47 10.30
N LYS A 45 15.81 30.97 9.22
CA LYS A 45 17.15 31.37 8.74
C LYS A 45 17.49 30.69 7.42
N ASP A 46 17.90 31.53 6.47
CA ASP A 46 18.49 31.24 5.16
C ASP A 46 19.64 30.22 5.17
N SER A 47 19.80 29.56 4.02
CA SER A 47 20.96 28.79 3.54
C SER A 47 21.12 27.36 4.07
N GLU A 48 20.59 26.39 3.33
CA GLU A 48 21.33 25.28 2.71
C GLU A 48 20.33 24.32 2.07
N LYS A 49 20.69 23.72 0.93
CA LYS A 49 19.89 22.78 0.16
C LYS A 49 19.59 21.54 1.01
N GLN A 50 18.52 21.59 1.81
CA GLN A 50 17.99 20.40 2.46
C GLN A 50 17.20 19.60 1.43
N GLU A 51 17.89 18.68 0.76
CA GLU A 51 17.28 17.48 0.18
C GLU A 51 16.79 16.57 1.34
N GLY A 52 15.90 17.08 2.18
CA GLY A 52 15.07 16.29 3.08
C GLY A 52 13.90 15.69 2.30
N SER A 53 14.18 15.07 1.14
CA SER A 53 13.14 14.58 0.26
C SER A 53 12.51 13.34 0.90
N SER A 54 11.41 13.52 1.61
CA SER A 54 10.38 12.48 1.69
C SER A 54 9.93 12.20 0.26
N SER A 55 10.65 11.33 -0.46
CA SER A 55 10.39 11.06 -1.86
C SER A 55 9.10 10.25 -1.94
N ILE A 56 8.00 10.93 -2.26
CA ILE A 56 6.72 10.28 -2.48
C ILE A 56 6.94 9.17 -3.49
N THR A 57 6.67 7.94 -3.07
CA THR A 57 7.03 6.73 -3.82
C THR A 57 5.88 6.26 -4.70
N LEU A 58 4.64 6.42 -4.23
CA LEU A 58 3.42 6.12 -4.96
C LEU A 58 2.38 7.20 -4.69
N THR A 59 1.65 7.61 -5.72
CA THR A 59 0.58 8.61 -5.65
C THR A 59 -0.62 8.16 -6.47
N ASP A 60 -1.82 8.54 -6.02
CA ASP A 60 -3.07 8.32 -6.74
C ASP A 60 -3.30 6.84 -7.11
N ILE A 61 -2.93 5.95 -6.18
CA ILE A 61 -3.10 4.52 -6.37
C ILE A 61 -4.54 4.14 -6.06
N ASN A 62 -5.24 3.67 -7.09
CA ASN A 62 -6.58 3.11 -7.01
C ASN A 62 -6.55 1.70 -7.61
N MET A 63 -6.81 0.67 -6.81
CA MET A 63 -6.86 -0.70 -7.32
C MET A 63 -7.75 -1.60 -6.48
N ARG A 64 -8.33 -2.61 -7.14
CA ARG A 64 -9.18 -3.61 -6.50
C ARG A 64 -8.79 -5.02 -6.96
N CYS A 65 -8.36 -5.87 -6.03
CA CYS A 65 -8.04 -7.28 -6.28
C CYS A 65 -9.07 -8.18 -5.62
N LYS A 66 -9.81 -8.95 -6.43
CA LYS A 66 -10.83 -9.89 -5.94
C LYS A 66 -10.22 -11.20 -5.47
N THR A 67 -10.76 -11.78 -4.41
CA THR A 67 -10.43 -13.14 -3.96
C THR A 67 -10.66 -14.16 -5.08
N GLY A 68 -9.85 -15.22 -5.11
CA GLY A 68 -9.99 -16.31 -6.09
C GLY A 68 -9.59 -15.93 -7.52
N ARG A 69 -8.96 -14.77 -7.73
CA ARG A 69 -8.39 -14.37 -9.03
C ARG A 69 -6.88 -14.19 -8.93
N LEU A 70 -6.19 -14.59 -9.99
CA LEU A 70 -4.78 -14.23 -10.20
C LEU A 70 -4.73 -12.84 -10.83
N THR A 71 -4.17 -11.86 -10.11
CA THR A 71 -3.93 -10.50 -10.63
C THR A 71 -2.44 -10.29 -10.84
N ALA A 72 -2.07 -9.74 -11.99
CA ALA A 72 -0.69 -9.40 -12.33
C ALA A 72 -0.50 -7.88 -12.43
N ILE A 73 0.59 -7.37 -11.85
CA ILE A 73 1.01 -5.97 -11.97
C ILE A 73 2.16 -5.92 -12.98
N ILE A 74 2.00 -5.13 -14.06
CA ILE A 74 2.98 -5.02 -15.14
C ILE A 74 3.34 -3.55 -15.41
N GLY A 75 4.56 -3.32 -15.90
CA GLY A 75 5.06 -1.97 -16.18
C GLY A 75 6.58 -1.90 -16.29
N LYS A 76 7.09 -0.77 -16.81
CA LYS A 76 8.52 -0.52 -17.02
C LYS A 76 9.35 -0.67 -15.73
N VAL A 77 10.66 -0.90 -15.87
CA VAL A 77 11.57 -0.89 -14.71
C VAL A 77 11.52 0.50 -14.05
N GLY A 78 11.50 0.54 -12.71
CA GLY A 78 11.42 1.80 -11.94
C GLY A 78 10.02 2.40 -11.78
N CYS A 79 8.95 1.83 -12.35
CA CYS A 79 7.60 2.39 -12.24
C CYS A 79 6.88 2.10 -10.92
N GLY A 80 7.56 1.56 -9.90
CA GLY A 80 6.98 1.33 -8.58
C GLY A 80 6.22 0.01 -8.35
N LYS A 81 6.40 -1.01 -9.20
CA LYS A 81 5.71 -2.33 -9.01
C LYS A 81 6.02 -2.99 -7.65
N SER A 82 7.30 -3.12 -7.32
CA SER A 82 7.72 -3.67 -6.03
C SER A 82 7.27 -2.77 -4.87
N SER A 83 7.36 -1.45 -5.05
CA SER A 83 6.86 -0.49 -4.08
C SER A 83 5.35 -0.63 -3.84
N LEU A 84 4.55 -0.89 -4.87
CA LEU A 84 3.11 -1.12 -4.75
C LEU A 84 2.82 -2.38 -3.94
N ILE A 85 3.58 -3.45 -4.13
CA ILE A 85 3.47 -4.66 -3.32
C ILE A 85 3.86 -4.36 -1.87
N SER A 86 4.98 -3.67 -1.63
CA SER A 86 5.40 -3.25 -0.28
C SER A 86 4.36 -2.35 0.39
N ALA A 87 3.67 -1.46 -0.35
CA ALA A 87 2.57 -0.65 0.17
C ALA A 87 1.36 -1.50 0.58
N CYS A 88 0.96 -2.49 -0.23
CA CYS A 88 -0.09 -3.43 0.13
C CYS A 88 0.25 -4.27 1.37
N LEU A 89 1.54 -4.58 1.58
CA LEU A 89 2.03 -5.34 2.73
C LEU A 89 2.25 -4.48 3.98
N GLY A 90 2.09 -3.15 3.88
CA GLY A 90 2.31 -2.21 4.99
C GLY A 90 3.78 -1.90 5.28
N GLU A 91 4.70 -2.25 4.39
CA GLU A 91 6.14 -1.93 4.52
C GLU A 91 6.43 -0.45 4.23
N ILE A 92 5.65 0.16 3.33
CA ILE A 92 5.73 1.60 3.04
C ILE A 92 4.65 2.32 3.84
N PRO A 93 5.00 3.32 4.68
CA PRO A 93 4.01 4.14 5.35
C PRO A 93 3.02 4.79 4.38
N LYS A 94 1.73 4.65 4.70
CA LYS A 94 0.65 5.37 4.02
C LYS A 94 0.61 6.79 4.52
N VAL A 95 0.75 7.76 3.62
CA VAL A 95 0.59 9.18 3.90
C VAL A 95 -0.90 9.57 3.87
N SER A 96 -1.66 9.05 2.90
CA SER A 96 -3.10 9.28 2.77
C SER A 96 -3.80 8.18 1.97
N GLY A 97 -5.14 8.19 1.98
CA GLY A 97 -5.98 7.20 1.29
C GLY A 97 -6.41 6.04 2.19
N ASN A 98 -6.99 5.01 1.59
CA ASN A 98 -7.39 3.77 2.26
C ASN A 98 -6.77 2.54 1.60
N VAL A 99 -6.47 1.49 2.38
CA VAL A 99 -5.93 0.19 1.96
C VAL A 99 -6.79 -0.92 2.53
#